data_AF-A0A924BS47-F1
#
_entry.id   AF-A0A924BS47-F1
#
_cell.length_a   1.000
_cell.length_b   1.000
_cell.length_c   1.000
_cell.angle_alpha   90.00
_cell.angle_beta   90.00
_cell.angle_gamma   90.00
#
_symmetry.space_group_name_H-M   'P 1'
#
loop_
_entity.id
_entity.type
_entity.pdbx_description
1 polymer ?
#
loop_
_entity_poly.entity_id
_entity_poly.type
_entity_poly.pdbx_seq_one_letter_code
_entity_poly.pdbx_strand_id
1 'polypeptide(L)' 'MQETADGGGHFTSITLNPLVTLTDESMVEKANALHQQANKFCFIANSVNFPVYHKPLSKV' A
#
# COMPACT_ATOMS: atom_id res chain seq x y z
N MET A 1 6.70 -9.22 -10.60
CA MET A 1 5.96 -9.52 -11.84
C MET A 1 6.38 -10.88 -12.32
N GLN A 2 5.50 -11.58 -13.02
CA GLN A 2 5.77 -12.86 -13.64
C GLN A 2 5.35 -12.79 -15.10
N GLU A 3 6.20 -13.32 -15.97
CA GLU A 3 5.92 -13.47 -17.40
C GLU A 3 5.31 -14.85 -17.66
N THR A 4 4.40 -14.93 -18.62
CA THR A 4 3.77 -16.17 -19.07
C THR A 4 4.41 -16.64 -20.37
N ALA A 5 4.36 -17.95 -20.63
CA ALA A 5 5.06 -18.55 -21.77
C ALA A 5 4.56 -18.07 -23.16
N ASP A 6 3.36 -17.51 -23.21
CA ASP A 6 2.72 -16.89 -24.38
C ASP A 6 3.10 -15.41 -24.58
N GLY A 7 4.03 -14.87 -23.78
CA GLY A 7 4.52 -13.50 -23.87
C GLY A 7 3.66 -12.48 -23.12
N GLY A 8 2.66 -12.93 -22.37
CA GLY A 8 1.93 -12.10 -21.41
C GLY A 8 2.71 -11.88 -20.11
N GLY A 9 2.14 -11.08 -19.21
CA GLY A 9 2.72 -10.85 -17.90
C GLY A 9 1.73 -10.22 -16.93
N HIS A 10 1.96 -10.42 -15.63
CA HIS A 10 1.15 -9.84 -14.58
C HIS A 10 1.95 -9.56 -13.31
N PHE A 11 1.44 -8.67 -12.46
CA PHE A 11 2.01 -8.43 -11.16
C PHE A 11 1.63 -9.55 -10.19
N THR A 12 2.63 -10.02 -9.44
CA THR A 12 2.45 -11.04 -8.39
C THR A 12 2.25 -10.40 -7.01
N SER A 13 2.67 -9.15 -6.86
CA SER A 13 2.46 -8.33 -5.66
C SER A 13 2.87 -6.89 -5.94
N ILE A 14 2.31 -5.94 -5.21
CA ILE A 14 2.73 -4.53 -5.21
C ILE A 14 2.96 -4.06 -3.77
N THR A 15 3.93 -3.16 -3.56
CA THR A 15 4.11 -2.44 -2.29
C THR A 15 4.00 -0.95 -2.53
N LEU A 16 3.03 -0.31 -1.87
CA LEU A 16 2.85 1.14 -1.88
C LEU A 16 3.68 1.77 -0.76
N ASN A 17 4.31 2.91 -1.03
CA ASN A 17 5.13 3.66 -0.05
C ASN A 17 4.54 5.05 0.15
N PRO A 18 3.35 5.18 0.78
CA PRO A 18 2.73 6.48 0.99
C PRO A 18 3.57 7.32 1.95
N LEU A 19 3.79 8.58 1.58
CA LEU A 19 4.45 9.58 2.41
C LEU A 19 3.39 10.58 2.87
N VAL A 20 3.23 10.71 4.19
CA VAL A 20 2.23 11.58 4.80
C VAL A 20 2.93 12.62 5.65
N THR A 21 2.60 13.89 5.44
CA THR A 21 3.03 14.99 6.33
C THR A 21 1.90 15.34 7.27
N LEU A 22 2.19 15.41 8.56
CA LEU A 22 1.24 15.73 9.63
C LEU A 22 1.65 17.03 10.31
N THR A 23 0.68 17.76 10.86
CA THR A 23 0.96 18.96 11.65
C THR A 23 1.23 18.66 13.13
N ASP A 24 0.90 17.45 13.59
CA ASP A 24 1.02 17.00 14.97
C ASP A 24 1.87 15.72 15.04
N GLU A 25 3.02 15.81 15.71
CA GLU A 25 3.98 14.70 15.86
C GLU A 25 3.39 13.53 16.65
N SER A 26 2.48 13.80 17.59
CA SER A 26 1.86 12.75 18.41
C SER A 26 0.98 11.79 17.60
N MET A 27 0.60 12.19 16.39
CA MET A 27 -0.26 11.41 15.50
C MET A 27 0.51 10.50 14.54
N VAL A 28 1.85 10.59 14.49
CA VAL A 28 2.69 9.83 13.53
C VAL A 28 2.47 8.32 13.66
N GLU A 29 2.56 7.77 14.86
CA GLU A 29 2.38 6.33 15.10
C GLU A 29 0.96 5.87 14.75
N LYS A 30 -0.04 6.67 15.13
CA LYS A 30 -1.44 6.39 14.82
C LYS A 30 -1.69 6.40 13.30
N ALA A 31 -1.13 7.38 12.59
CA ALA A 31 -1.25 7.48 11.14
C ALA A 31 -0.59 6.29 10.44
N ASN A 32 0.58 5.85 10.89
CA ASN A 32 1.25 4.66 10.37
C ASN A 32 0.39 3.40 10.58
N ALA A 33 -0.18 3.21 11.77
CA ALA A 33 -1.04 2.06 12.07
C ALA A 33 -2.33 2.02 11.25
N LEU A 34 -2.97 3.17 10.99
CA LEU A 34 -4.23 3.26 10.27
C LEU A 34 -4.15 2.74 8.82
N HIS A 35 -2.98 2.76 8.19
CA HIS A 35 -2.82 2.26 6.82
C HIS A 35 -3.12 0.75 6.71
N GLN A 36 -2.90 -0.02 7.79
CA GLN A 36 -3.26 -1.44 7.80
C GLN A 36 -4.78 -1.64 7.74
N GLN A 37 -5.55 -0.80 8.44
CA GLN A 37 -7.01 -0.82 8.38
C GLN A 37 -7.51 -0.24 7.05
N ALA A 38 -6.89 0.83 6.56
CA ALA A 38 -7.24 1.46 5.28
C ALA A 38 -7.05 0.51 4.10
N ASN A 39 -6.07 -0.40 4.17
CA ASN A 39 -5.87 -1.44 3.16
C ASN A 39 -7.14 -2.26 2.89
N LYS A 40 -7.94 -2.56 3.93
CA LYS A 40 -9.20 -3.31 3.80
C LYS A 40 -10.25 -2.57 2.94
N PHE A 41 -10.17 -1.25 2.89
CA PHE A 41 -11.07 -0.39 2.13
C PHE A 41 -10.40 0.21 0.88
N CYS A 42 -9.14 -0.14 0.63
CA CYS A 42 -8.35 0.47 -0.44
C CYS A 42 -8.89 0.06 -1.81
N PHE A 43 -9.31 1.05 -2.60
CA PHE A 43 -9.85 0.81 -3.95
C PHE A 43 -8.90 -0.01 -4.83
N ILE A 44 -7.59 0.30 -4.78
CA ILE A 44 -6.58 -0.44 -5.56
C ILE A 44 -6.49 -1.89 -5.08
N ALA A 45 -6.36 -2.11 -3.77
CA ALA A 45 -6.24 -3.45 -3.21
C ALA A 45 -7.49 -4.31 -3.48
N ASN A 46 -8.68 -3.70 -3.48
CA ASN A 46 -9.94 -4.38 -3.76
C ASN A 46 -10.22 -4.58 -5.27
N SER A 47 -9.46 -3.93 -6.16
CA SER A 47 -9.66 -4.01 -7.62
C SER A 47 -8.71 -5.00 -8.30
N VAL A 48 -7.74 -5.56 -7.58
CA VAL A 48 -6.72 -6.46 -8.14
C VAL A 48 -6.78 -7.82 -7.48
N ASN A 49 -6.30 -8.85 -8.20
CA ASN A 49 -6.31 -10.24 -7.75
C ASN A 49 -4.98 -10.70 -7.14
N PHE A 50 -4.11 -9.77 -6.74
CA PHE A 50 -2.80 -10.03 -6.13
C PHE A 50 -2.61 -9.17 -4.87
N PRO A 51 -1.73 -9.57 -3.93
CA PRO A 51 -1.54 -8.84 -2.69
C PRO A 51 -0.96 -7.42 -2.90
N VAL A 52 -1.54 -6.46 -2.18
CA VAL A 52 -1.07 -5.05 -2.14
C VAL A 52 -0.64 -4.70 -0.71
N TYR A 53 0.66 -4.52 -0.53
CA TYR A 53 1.27 -4.13 0.75
C TYR A 53 1.41 -2.61 0.86
N HIS A 54 1.51 -2.11 2.09
CA HIS A 54 1.73 -0.70 2.40
C HIS A 54 2.92 -0.55 3.34
N LYS A 55 3.84 0.36 3.00
CA LYS A 55 4.95 0.80 3.84
C LYS A 55 4.83 2.32 4.05
N PRO A 56 3.93 2.77 4.93
CA PRO A 56 3.72 4.19 5.16
C PRO A 56 4.91 4.82 5.88
N LEU A 57 5.21 6.06 5.54
CA LEU A 57 6.07 6.94 6.30
C LEU A 57 5.29 8.21 6.63
N SER A 58 4.94 8.39 7.90
CA SER A 58 4.37 9.64 8.39
C SER A 58 5.47 10.48 9.04
N LYS A 59 5.52 11.78 8.72
CA LYS A 59 6.48 12.75 9.29
C LYS A 59 5.79 14.07 9.59
N VAL A 60 6.42 14.92 10.38
CA VAL A 60 6.07 16.33 10.56
C VAL A 60 6.95 17.19 9.66
#